data_AF-A0A7J8VEW9-F1
#
_entry.id   AF-A0A7J8VEW9-F1
#
_cell.length_a   1.000
_cell.length_b   1.000
_cell.length_c   1.000
_cell.angle_alpha   90.00
_cell.angle_beta   90.00
_cell.angle_gamma   90.00
#
_symmetry.space_group_name_H-M   'P 1'
#
loop_
_entity.id
_entity.type
_entity.pdbx_description
1 polymer ?
#
loop_
_entity_poly.entity_id
_entity_poly.type
_entity_poly.pdbx_seq_one_letter_code
_entity_poly.pdbx_strand_id
1 'polypeptide(L)'
;MKMPCLQSSCASRIRYCRRLTDCLVLKQRLFTFHMNKCELIRDHISQFITLLNYLKNVEVHIDDEDQTMLLLCYLPHSYKSFRETLIYGRDRLSFEYVKGHLLSRDKLENEFGLDSKADMQASILVASMKRDKRCRYCKKLGHVKTDCYKLQNKRAAESNEEDVA
;
A
#
# COMPACT_ATOMS: atom_id res chain seq x y z
N MET A 1 45.99 24.28 14.93
CA MET A 1 45.56 23.37 13.85
C MET A 1 44.04 23.35 13.83
N LYS A 2 43.45 23.79 12.71
CA LYS A 2 42.01 24.01 12.51
C LYS A 2 41.34 22.69 12.14
N MET A 3 40.31 22.30 12.89
CA MET A 3 39.40 21.21 12.54
C MET A 3 38.44 21.70 11.44
N PRO A 4 38.20 20.95 10.36
CA PRO A 4 37.21 21.32 9.37
C PRO A 4 35.80 20.87 9.80
N CYS A 5 34.88 21.83 9.78
CA CYS A 5 33.45 21.62 9.85
C CYS A 5 32.96 20.89 8.58
N LEU A 6 32.16 19.83 8.74
CA LEU A 6 31.15 19.47 7.74
C LEU A 6 29.79 19.50 8.41
N GLN A 7 29.10 20.61 8.21
CA GLN A 7 27.66 20.73 8.40
C GLN A 7 26.99 19.92 7.29
N SER A 8 26.51 18.72 7.59
CA SER A 8 25.45 18.09 6.80
C SER A 8 24.13 18.31 7.54
N SER A 9 23.40 19.29 7.03
CA SER A 9 22.03 19.66 7.41
C SER A 9 21.07 18.47 7.32
N CYS A 10 20.70 17.90 8.46
CA CYS A 10 19.51 17.06 8.60
C CYS A 10 18.38 17.90 9.25
N ALA A 11 18.05 19.04 8.64
CA ALA A 11 16.88 19.82 9.01
C ALA A 11 15.69 19.41 8.12
N SER A 12 15.17 18.19 8.33
CA SER A 12 13.89 17.83 7.76
C SER A 12 12.80 18.61 8.49
N ARG A 13 12.34 19.67 7.82
CA ARG A 13 11.30 20.63 8.23
C ARG A 13 10.07 19.93 8.82
N ILE A 14 10.02 19.82 10.14
CA ILE A 14 8.76 19.74 10.86
C ILE A 14 8.18 21.16 10.83
N ARG A 15 7.27 21.41 9.88
CA ARG A 15 6.59 22.70 9.73
C ARG A 15 5.72 22.94 10.97
N TYR A 16 5.80 24.17 11.49
CA TYR A 16 5.27 24.59 12.77
C TYR A 16 3.73 24.57 12.77
N CYS A 17 3.15 23.73 13.62
CA CYS A 17 1.72 23.61 13.82
C CYS A 17 1.08 24.91 14.35
N ARG A 18 -0.13 25.23 13.86
CA ARG A 18 -0.95 26.42 14.19
C ARG A 18 -1.20 26.64 15.70
N ARG A 19 -1.14 25.58 16.52
CA ARG A 19 -1.05 25.62 18.00
C ARG A 19 -0.18 24.44 18.46
N LEU A 20 0.89 24.72 19.21
CA LEU A 20 1.85 23.71 19.67
C LEU A 20 1.19 22.58 20.48
N THR A 21 0.19 22.90 21.29
CA THR A 21 -0.53 21.92 22.13
C THR A 21 -1.31 20.89 21.32
N ASP A 22 -2.13 21.34 20.36
CA ASP A 22 -2.99 20.46 19.56
C ASP A 22 -2.15 19.51 18.70
N CYS A 23 -1.02 20.01 18.20
CA CYS A 23 -0.02 19.25 17.48
C CYS A 23 0.65 18.17 18.32
N LEU A 24 1.07 18.52 19.54
CA LEU A 24 1.71 17.58 20.46
C LEU A 24 0.74 16.48 20.89
N VAL A 25 -0.53 16.82 21.16
CA VAL A 25 -1.57 15.84 21.49
C VAL A 25 -1.82 14.89 20.33
N LEU A 26 -1.91 15.38 19.09
CA LEU A 26 -2.11 14.51 17.93
C LEU A 26 -0.90 13.62 17.65
N LYS A 27 0.32 14.12 17.81
CA LYS A 27 1.54 13.31 17.70
C LYS A 27 1.62 12.25 18.80
N GLN A 28 1.28 12.60 20.03
CA GLN A 28 1.19 11.63 21.12
C GLN A 28 0.21 10.53 20.77
N ARG A 29 -1.00 10.88 20.33
CA ARG A 29 -2.03 9.91 19.89
C ARG A 29 -1.53 9.02 18.77
N LEU A 30 -0.79 9.57 17.80
CA LEU A 30 -0.17 8.80 16.73
C LEU A 30 0.76 7.73 17.30
N PHE A 31 1.74 8.09 18.12
CA PHE A 31 2.72 7.12 18.64
C PHE A 31 2.14 6.11 19.64
N THR A 32 0.99 6.40 20.24
CA THR A 32 0.27 5.46 21.11
C THR A 32 -0.82 4.67 20.37
N PHE A 33 -1.04 4.92 19.08
CA PHE A 33 -2.08 4.28 18.31
C PHE A 33 -1.70 2.82 18.07
N HIS A 34 -2.54 1.88 18.46
CA HIS A 34 -2.33 0.45 18.21
C HIS A 34 -3.68 -0.24 18.10
N MET A 35 -3.74 -1.30 17.30
CA MET A 35 -4.94 -2.11 17.16
C MET A 35 -5.13 -3.00 18.38
N ASN A 36 -6.36 -3.01 18.91
CA ASN A 36 -6.70 -3.92 20.00
C ASN A 36 -6.99 -5.33 19.46
N LYS A 37 -6.77 -6.35 20.29
CA LYS A 37 -6.95 -7.76 19.88
C LYS A 37 -8.38 -8.11 19.43
N CYS A 38 -9.38 -7.40 19.94
CA CYS A 38 -10.80 -7.63 19.64
C CYS A 38 -11.39 -6.59 18.67
N GLU A 39 -10.55 -5.73 18.10
CA GLU A 39 -10.99 -4.68 17.17
C GLU A 39 -11.04 -5.24 15.75
N LEU A 40 -12.03 -4.82 14.96
CA LEU A 40 -12.09 -5.15 13.54
C LEU A 40 -11.04 -4.31 12.79
N ILE A 41 -10.29 -4.94 11.91
CA ILE A 41 -9.26 -4.25 11.11
C ILE A 41 -9.83 -3.11 10.27
N ARG A 42 -11.09 -3.22 9.83
CA ARG A 42 -11.80 -2.13 9.12
C ARG A 42 -11.93 -0.87 9.97
N ASP A 43 -12.33 -1.05 11.22
CA ASP A 43 -12.54 0.06 12.15
C ASP A 43 -11.19 0.68 12.55
N HIS A 44 -10.18 -0.16 12.75
CA HIS A 44 -8.82 0.28 13.00
C HIS A 44 -8.25 1.14 11.85
N ILE A 45 -8.40 0.70 10.60
CA ILE A 45 -7.99 1.46 9.41
C ILE A 45 -8.76 2.79 9.32
N SER A 46 -10.06 2.78 9.60
CA SER A 46 -10.89 3.99 9.58
C SER A 46 -10.43 5.02 10.61
N GLN A 47 -10.11 4.57 11.83
CA GLN A 47 -9.55 5.41 12.88
C GLN A 47 -8.18 5.97 12.50
N PHE A 48 -7.32 5.15 11.88
CA PHE A 48 -6.02 5.60 11.41
C PHE A 48 -6.13 6.69 10.33
N ILE A 49 -6.98 6.50 9.33
CA ILE A 49 -7.25 7.50 8.27
C ILE A 49 -7.78 8.80 8.89
N THR A 50 -8.68 8.67 9.86
CA THR A 50 -9.23 9.81 10.59
C THR A 50 -8.12 10.58 11.33
N LEU A 51 -7.19 9.88 11.97
CA LEU A 51 -6.03 10.48 12.63
C LEU A 51 -5.10 11.19 11.64
N LEU A 52 -4.83 10.58 10.48
CA LEU A 52 -4.05 11.22 9.41
C LEU A 52 -4.70 12.51 8.91
N ASN A 53 -6.03 12.52 8.76
CA ASN A 53 -6.77 13.72 8.37
C ASN A 53 -6.67 14.82 9.44
N TYR A 54 -6.78 14.47 10.73
CA TYR A 54 -6.57 15.44 11.81
C TYR A 54 -5.15 16.04 11.78
N LEU A 55 -4.13 15.20 11.58
CA LEU A 55 -2.74 15.66 11.45
C LEU A 55 -2.56 16.59 10.25
N LYS A 56 -3.12 16.23 9.09
CA LYS A 56 -3.11 17.04 7.88
C LYS A 56 -3.78 18.41 8.08
N ASN A 57 -4.87 18.45 8.85
CA ASN A 57 -5.58 19.70 9.17
C ASN A 57 -4.74 20.66 10.05
N VAL A 58 -3.78 20.13 10.82
CA VAL A 58 -2.83 20.93 11.62
C VAL A 58 -1.49 21.12 10.88
N GLU A 59 -1.48 20.90 9.55
CA GLU A 59 -0.32 21.02 8.65
C GLU A 59 0.83 20.04 8.96
N VAL A 60 0.54 18.95 9.67
CA VAL A 60 1.47 17.82 9.83
C VAL A 60 1.26 16.86 8.68
N HIS A 61 2.18 16.90 7.72
CA HIS A 61 2.23 15.95 6.62
C HIS A 61 3.10 14.75 7.00
N ILE A 62 2.54 13.57 6.81
CA ILE A 62 3.25 12.29 6.90
C ILE A 62 3.31 11.74 5.49
N ASP A 63 4.49 11.35 5.03
CA ASP A 63 4.67 10.81 3.69
C ASP A 63 4.00 9.44 3.53
N ASP A 64 3.62 9.06 2.31
CA ASP A 64 2.88 7.81 2.06
C ASP A 64 3.63 6.55 2.54
N GLU A 65 4.97 6.56 2.42
CA GLU A 65 5.85 5.50 2.92
C GLU A 65 5.75 5.38 4.45
N ASP A 66 5.82 6.50 5.16
CA ASP A 66 5.67 6.55 6.61
C ASP A 66 4.25 6.16 7.05
N GLN A 67 3.21 6.64 6.37
CA GLN A 67 1.84 6.23 6.63
C GLN A 67 1.68 4.71 6.51
N THR A 68 2.31 4.13 5.49
CA THR A 68 2.31 2.69 5.25
C THR A 68 3.02 1.93 6.37
N MET A 69 4.22 2.38 6.75
CA MET A 69 4.98 1.76 7.84
C MET A 69 4.27 1.87 9.18
N LEU A 70 3.69 3.03 9.50
CA LEU A 70 2.91 3.25 10.72
C LEU A 70 1.72 2.28 10.80
N LEU A 71 0.94 2.17 9.72
CA LEU A 71 -0.18 1.23 9.67
C LEU A 71 0.27 -0.21 9.96
N LEU A 72 1.37 -0.66 9.36
CA LEU A 72 1.91 -2.02 9.59
C LEU A 72 2.43 -2.23 11.02
N CYS A 73 3.02 -1.20 11.63
CA CYS A 73 3.50 -1.23 13.01
C CYS A 73 2.37 -1.28 14.05
N TYR A 74 1.21 -0.72 13.73
CA TYR A 74 0.05 -0.68 14.62
C TYR A 74 -0.78 -1.96 14.64
N LEU A 75 -0.52 -2.87 13.69
CA LEU A 75 -1.16 -4.18 13.66
C LEU A 75 -0.67 -5.09 14.80
N PRO A 76 -1.55 -5.97 15.32
CA PRO A 76 -1.19 -6.88 16.40
C PRO A 76 -0.25 -7.98 15.88
N HIS A 77 0.40 -8.69 16.81
CA HIS A 77 1.39 -9.74 16.49
C HIS A 77 0.85 -10.86 15.57
N SER A 78 -0.46 -11.10 15.52
CA SER A 78 -1.09 -12.04 14.58
C SER A 78 -0.88 -11.68 13.10
N TYR A 79 -0.54 -10.43 12.80
CA TYR A 79 -0.22 -9.96 11.45
C TYR A 79 1.29 -9.94 11.16
N LYS A 80 2.14 -10.49 12.04
CA LYS A 80 3.61 -10.48 11.88
C LYS A 80 4.06 -10.98 10.50
N SER A 81 3.62 -12.17 10.09
CA SER A 81 4.01 -12.75 8.79
C SER A 81 3.50 -11.95 7.59
N PHE A 82 2.33 -11.31 7.73
CA PHE A 82 1.79 -10.41 6.70
C PHE A 82 2.65 -9.15 6.57
N ARG A 83 3.04 -8.55 7.70
CA ARG A 83 3.94 -7.39 7.74
C ARG A 83 5.30 -7.71 7.14
N GLU A 84 5.93 -8.81 7.54
CA GLU A 84 7.25 -9.22 7.03
C GLU A 84 7.21 -9.49 5.52
N THR A 85 6.19 -10.20 5.03
CA THR A 85 6.02 -10.45 3.60
C THR A 85 5.91 -9.16 2.78
N LEU A 86 5.21 -8.15 3.29
CA LEU A 86 5.10 -6.87 2.60
C LEU A 86 6.41 -6.09 2.62
N ILE A 87 7.05 -5.99 3.79
CA ILE A 87 8.31 -5.23 3.96
C ILE A 87 9.44 -5.83 3.13
N TYR A 88 9.60 -7.16 3.14
CA TYR A 88 10.72 -7.82 2.46
C TYR A 88 10.38 -8.33 1.05
N GLY A 89 9.11 -8.35 0.67
CA GLY A 89 8.67 -8.91 -0.61
C GLY A 89 8.53 -7.89 -1.74
N ARG A 90 8.70 -6.59 -1.48
CA ARG A 90 8.50 -5.52 -2.48
C ARG A 90 9.45 -4.35 -2.27
N ASP A 91 9.86 -3.74 -3.38
CA ASP A 91 10.71 -2.54 -3.39
C ASP A 91 9.93 -1.25 -3.11
N ARG A 92 8.62 -1.24 -3.39
CA ARG A 92 7.75 -0.06 -3.18
C ARG A 92 6.42 -0.49 -2.57
N LEU A 93 6.05 0.18 -1.48
CA LEU A 93 4.78 -0.01 -0.79
C LEU A 93 4.03 1.33 -0.76
N SER A 94 2.73 1.29 -0.96
CA SER A 94 1.85 2.46 -0.81
C SER A 94 0.71 2.20 0.16
N PHE A 95 0.19 3.26 0.76
CA PHE A 95 -0.83 3.15 1.80
C PHE A 95 -2.08 2.43 1.29
N GLU A 96 -2.57 2.84 0.12
CA GLU A 96 -3.74 2.24 -0.52
C GLU A 96 -3.53 0.77 -0.89
N TYR A 97 -2.31 0.38 -1.26
CA TYR A 97 -2.00 -1.02 -1.55
C TYR A 97 -2.09 -1.89 -0.28
N VAL A 98 -1.46 -1.46 0.81
CA VAL A 98 -1.49 -2.20 2.09
C VAL A 98 -2.90 -2.26 2.67
N LYS A 99 -3.62 -1.13 2.66
CA LYS A 99 -5.03 -1.05 3.06
C LYS A 99 -5.90 -2.03 2.27
N GLY A 100 -5.75 -2.07 0.94
CA GLY A 100 -6.49 -3.02 0.10
C GLY A 100 -6.21 -4.47 0.46
N HIS A 101 -4.95 -4.81 0.75
CA HIS A 101 -4.57 -6.15 1.19
C HIS A 101 -5.14 -6.53 2.56
N LEU A 102 -5.11 -5.61 3.52
CA LEU A 102 -5.70 -5.82 4.85
C LEU A 102 -7.21 -6.05 4.78
N LEU A 103 -7.92 -5.19 4.05
CA LEU A 103 -9.37 -5.33 3.87
C LEU A 103 -9.77 -6.60 3.10
N SER A 104 -8.93 -7.06 2.17
CA SER A 104 -9.18 -8.33 1.46
C SER A 104 -9.00 -9.52 2.39
N ARG A 105 -8.00 -9.49 3.27
CA ARG A 105 -7.76 -10.53 4.27
C ARG A 105 -8.92 -10.62 5.28
N ASP A 106 -9.39 -9.48 5.78
CA ASP A 106 -10.54 -9.40 6.70
C ASP A 106 -11.81 -10.06 6.17
N LYS A 107 -12.14 -9.76 4.90
CA LYS A 107 -13.30 -10.34 4.23
C LYS A 107 -13.21 -11.86 4.14
N LEU A 108 -12.02 -12.38 3.85
CA LEU A 108 -11.79 -13.83 3.76
C LEU A 108 -11.87 -14.50 5.13
N GLU A 109 -11.34 -13.88 6.18
CA GLU A 109 -11.44 -14.40 7.55
C GLU A 109 -12.92 -14.43 8.02
N ASN A 110 -13.71 -13.42 7.67
CA ASN A 110 -15.13 -13.33 8.04
C ASN A 110 -16.05 -14.23 7.21
N GLU A 111 -15.74 -14.50 5.95
CA GLU A 111 -16.57 -15.37 5.08
C GLU A 111 -16.27 -16.86 5.25
N PHE A 112 -15.06 -17.25 5.68
CA PHE A 112 -14.65 -18.65 5.73
C PHE A 112 -14.38 -19.20 7.13
N GLY A 113 -14.39 -18.38 8.20
CA GLY A 113 -14.29 -18.86 9.59
C GLY A 113 -13.11 -19.80 9.84
N LEU A 114 -11.95 -19.51 9.24
CA LEU A 114 -10.80 -20.43 9.28
C LEU A 114 -9.86 -20.11 10.44
N ASP A 115 -10.05 -20.85 11.54
CA ASP A 115 -9.15 -20.92 12.70
C ASP A 115 -7.82 -21.68 12.44
N SER A 116 -7.45 -21.93 11.18
CA SER A 116 -6.33 -22.83 10.88
C SER A 116 -5.11 -22.11 10.29
N LYS A 117 -4.10 -21.99 11.14
CA LYS A 117 -2.68 -21.88 10.80
C LYS A 117 -2.31 -22.95 9.76
N ALA A 118 -2.07 -22.59 8.49
CA ALA A 118 -1.03 -23.20 7.63
C ALA A 118 -0.98 -22.66 6.20
N ASP A 119 -2.09 -22.42 5.49
CA ASP A 119 -2.03 -22.28 4.01
C ASP A 119 -2.37 -20.89 3.44
N MET A 120 -2.11 -19.83 4.22
CA MET A 120 -2.51 -18.47 3.86
C MET A 120 -1.52 -17.73 2.93
N GLN A 121 -0.41 -18.36 2.53
CA GLN A 121 0.56 -17.77 1.59
C GLN A 121 0.11 -17.91 0.13
N ALA A 122 -0.66 -18.95 -0.22
CA ALA A 122 -1.09 -19.18 -1.59
C ALA A 122 -2.30 -18.31 -2.00
N SER A 123 -3.31 -18.16 -1.14
CA SER A 123 -4.55 -17.47 -1.52
C SER A 123 -4.41 -15.94 -1.63
N ILE A 124 -3.51 -15.33 -0.85
CA ILE A 124 -3.21 -13.88 -0.93
C ILE A 124 -2.45 -13.53 -2.23
N LEU A 125 -1.58 -14.43 -2.70
CA LEU A 125 -0.96 -14.30 -4.03
C LEU A 125 -2.03 -14.42 -5.13
N VAL A 126 -2.94 -15.39 -5.02
CA VAL A 126 -3.97 -15.64 -6.05
C VAL A 126 -4.98 -14.48 -6.18
N ALA A 127 -5.33 -13.79 -5.09
CA ALA A 127 -6.21 -12.62 -5.15
C ALA A 127 -5.52 -11.40 -5.81
N SER A 128 -4.21 -11.20 -5.59
CA SER A 128 -3.42 -10.17 -6.26
C SER A 128 -3.10 -10.54 -7.73
N MET A 129 -3.11 -11.83 -8.09
CA MET A 129 -2.97 -12.30 -9.48
C MET A 129 -4.24 -12.11 -10.33
N LYS A 130 -5.39 -11.73 -9.75
CA LYS A 130 -6.64 -11.49 -10.52
C LYS A 130 -6.69 -10.13 -11.26
N ARG A 131 -5.53 -9.56 -11.60
CA ARG A 131 -5.40 -8.58 -12.70
C ARG A 131 -4.36 -8.96 -13.74
N ASP A 132 -3.80 -10.15 -13.70
CA ASP A 132 -3.00 -10.70 -14.80
C ASP A 132 -3.94 -11.23 -15.89
N LYS A 133 -4.61 -10.31 -16.58
CA LYS A 133 -5.29 -10.66 -17.83
C LYS A 133 -4.20 -11.11 -18.81
N ARG A 134 -4.13 -12.42 -19.07
CA ARG A 134 -3.28 -13.00 -20.10
C ARG A 134 -3.89 -12.71 -21.46
N CYS A 135 -3.13 -12.09 -22.36
CA CYS A 135 -3.58 -11.86 -23.71
C CYS A 135 -3.76 -13.20 -24.46
N ARG A 136 -4.97 -13.47 -24.98
CA ARG A 136 -5.28 -14.69 -25.76
C ARG A 136 -4.51 -14.79 -27.09
N TYR A 137 -3.89 -13.69 -27.55
CA TYR A 137 -3.08 -13.67 -28.77
C TYR A 137 -1.59 -13.89 -28.48
N CYS A 138 -0.96 -13.00 -27.71
CA CYS A 138 0.50 -13.04 -27.48
C CYS A 138 0.92 -13.83 -26.24
N LYS A 139 -0.04 -14.36 -25.45
CA LYS A 139 0.16 -15.10 -24.20
C LYS A 139 0.93 -14.36 -23.09
N LYS A 140 1.20 -13.06 -23.26
CA LYS A 140 1.83 -12.19 -22.23
C LYS A 140 0.79 -11.71 -21.20
N LEU A 141 1.28 -11.44 -19.99
CA LEU A 141 0.50 -10.87 -18.88
C LEU A 141 0.39 -9.34 -19.01
N GLY A 142 -0.53 -8.74 -18.25
CA GLY A 142 -0.70 -7.27 -18.15
C GLY A 142 -1.66 -6.61 -19.16
N HIS A 143 -2.20 -7.32 -20.16
CA HIS A 143 -3.16 -6.76 -21.14
C HIS A 143 -4.06 -7.84 -21.76
N VAL A 144 -5.24 -7.46 -22.26
CA VAL A 144 -6.16 -8.38 -22.98
C VAL A 144 -5.91 -8.38 -24.49
N LYS A 145 -6.54 -9.32 -25.20
CA LYS A 145 -6.44 -9.42 -26.68
C LYS A 145 -6.79 -8.11 -27.39
N THR A 146 -7.74 -7.32 -26.87
CA THR A 146 -8.15 -6.03 -27.44
C THR A 146 -7.01 -4.99 -27.39
N ASP A 147 -6.21 -5.04 -26.34
CA ASP A 147 -5.17 -4.05 -26.04
C ASP A 147 -3.77 -4.56 -26.42
N CYS A 148 -3.72 -5.57 -27.30
CA CYS A 148 -2.47 -6.22 -27.67
C CYS A 148 -1.76 -5.47 -28.80
N TYR A 149 -0.67 -4.78 -28.46
CA TYR A 149 0.18 -4.05 -29.41
C TYR A 149 0.59 -4.89 -30.64
N LYS A 150 0.95 -6.18 -30.44
CA LYS A 150 1.30 -7.08 -31.55
C LYS A 150 0.15 -7.35 -32.52
N LEU A 151 -1.09 -7.40 -32.01
CA LEU A 151 -2.28 -7.64 -32.83
C LEU A 151 -2.72 -6.36 -33.54
N GLN A 152 -2.58 -5.22 -32.87
CA GLN A 152 -2.88 -3.90 -33.44
C GLN A 152 -1.93 -3.57 -34.61
N ASN A 153 -0.63 -3.82 -34.47
CA ASN A 153 0.33 -3.62 -35.57
C ASN A 153 0.09 -4.56 -36.76
N LYS A 154 -0.34 -5.81 -36.52
CA LYS A 154 -0.68 -6.74 -37.61
C LYS A 154 -1.90 -6.26 -38.39
N ARG A 155 -2.96 -5.83 -37.70
CA ARG A 155 -4.16 -5.27 -38.33
C ARG A 155 -3.87 -3.97 -39.11
N ALA A 156 -2.98 -3.13 -38.59
CA ALA A 156 -2.55 -1.91 -39.27
C ALA A 156 -1.68 -2.17 -40.50
N ALA A 157 -0.95 -3.31 -40.53
CA ALA A 157 -0.21 -3.72 -41.73
C ALA A 157 -1.15 -4.30 -42.80
N GLU A 158 -2.13 -5.10 -42.40
CA GLU A 158 -3.14 -5.70 -43.29
C GLU A 158 -4.06 -4.62 -43.92
N SER A 159 -4.39 -3.54 -43.20
CA SER A 159 -5.18 -2.43 -43.75
C SER A 159 -4.42 -1.53 -44.74
N ASN A 160 -3.09 -1.63 -44.82
CA ASN A 160 -2.29 -0.84 -45.74
C ASN A 160 -1.97 -1.58 -47.05
N GLU A 161 -2.33 -2.86 -47.16
CA GLU A 161 -2.16 -3.68 -48.38
C GLU A 161 -3.44 -3.75 -49.23
N GLU A 162 -4.62 -3.42 -48.68
CA GLU A 162 -5.90 -3.41 -49.43
C GLU A 162 -6.18 -2.08 -50.17
N ASP A 163 -5.37 -1.02 -49.99
CA ASP A 163 -5.48 0.25 -50.72
C ASP A 163 -4.44 0.38 -51.87
N VAL A 164 -3.72 -0.69 -52.23
CA VAL A 164 -2.75 -0.71 -53.36
C VAL A 164 -2.99 -1.89 -54.33
N ALA A 165 -4.22 -2.42 -54.37
CA ALA A 165 -4.64 -3.42 -55.36
C ALA A 165 -5.75 -2.88 -56.28
#